data_AF-A0A6M8WI87-F1
#
_entry.id   AF-A0A6M8WI87-F1
#
_cell.length_a   1.000
_cell.length_b   1.000
_cell.length_c   1.000
_cell.angle_alpha   90.00
_cell.angle_beta   90.00
_cell.angle_gamma   90.00
#
_symmetry.space_group_name_H-M   'P 1'
#
loop_
_entity.id
_entity.type
_entity.pdbx_description
1 polymer ?
#
loop_
_entity_poly.entity_id
_entity_poly.type
_entity_poly.pdbx_seq_one_letter_code
_entity_poly.pdbx_strand_id
1 'polypeptide(L)'
;IGRKKMIATGMLVFSISELLFGLAQAKSGFYISRGLGGIAAALLMPSVTAFVADMTTISERPKAMGLVSAAISGGFIIGPGVGGFIAYLGIRAPFFAAAFLAFIGFILTLTVLKEPEKRILAAVEAKKGSFMDILRNPMFTSLFVIILISSFGLQAFESIYSIMATINFGFTTSEI
;
A
#
# COMPACT_ATOMS: atom_id res chain seq x y z
N ILE A 1 -4.18 -7.31 -18.23
CA ILE A 1 -2.78 -7.09 -17.79
C ILE A 1 -2.46 -8.18 -16.78
N GLY A 2 -1.34 -8.88 -16.89
CA GLY A 2 -0.98 -9.95 -15.94
C GLY A 2 -0.78 -9.40 -14.54
N ARG A 3 -1.26 -10.10 -13.51
CA ARG A 3 -1.18 -9.64 -12.11
C ARG A 3 0.25 -9.33 -11.66
N LYS A 4 1.23 -10.15 -12.09
CA LYS A 4 2.66 -9.90 -11.90
C LYS A 4 3.09 -8.52 -12.41
N LYS A 5 2.66 -8.14 -13.61
CA LYS A 5 2.99 -6.84 -14.22
C LYS A 5 2.38 -5.69 -13.43
N MET A 6 1.16 -5.84 -12.93
CA MET A 6 0.54 -4.80 -12.09
C MET A 6 1.28 -4.61 -10.77
N ILE A 7 1.69 -5.70 -10.12
CA ILE A 7 2.50 -5.64 -8.90
C ILE A 7 3.85 -4.98 -9.20
N ALA A 8 4.55 -5.43 -10.24
CA ALA A 8 5.84 -4.88 -10.61
C ALA A 8 5.76 -3.37 -10.94
N THR A 9 4.82 -2.96 -11.79
CA THR A 9 4.62 -1.54 -12.11
C THR A 9 4.27 -0.73 -10.85
N GLY A 10 3.43 -1.26 -9.97
CA GLY A 10 3.11 -0.63 -8.69
C GLY A 10 4.34 -0.42 -7.80
N MET A 11 5.21 -1.42 -7.67
CA MET A 11 6.44 -1.31 -6.87
C MET A 11 7.42 -0.31 -7.47
N LEU A 12 7.52 -0.27 -8.80
CA LEU A 12 8.37 0.70 -9.50
C LEU A 12 7.86 2.13 -9.30
N VAL A 13 6.55 2.36 -9.47
CA VAL A 13 5.94 3.68 -9.25
C VAL A 13 6.09 4.11 -7.78
N PHE A 14 5.96 3.18 -6.83
CA PHE A 14 6.20 3.45 -5.41
C PHE A 14 7.66 3.86 -5.16
N SER A 15 8.62 3.12 -5.72
CA SER A 15 10.05 3.44 -5.61
C SER A 15 10.37 4.85 -6.17
N ILE A 16 9.83 5.18 -7.34
CA ILE A 16 10.00 6.51 -7.96
C ILE A 16 9.34 7.60 -7.09
N SER A 17 8.16 7.32 -6.54
CA SER A 17 7.44 8.23 -5.64
C SER A 17 8.29 8.59 -4.41
N GLU A 18 8.84 7.60 -3.72
CA GLU A 18 9.66 7.81 -2.52
C GLU A 18 11.00 8.50 -2.84
N LEU A 19 11.60 8.16 -3.99
CA LEU A 19 12.80 8.84 -4.46
C LEU A 19 12.54 10.32 -4.75
N LEU A 20 11.42 10.63 -5.41
CA LEU A 20 10.99 12.00 -5.66
C LEU A 20 10.70 12.73 -4.35
N PHE A 21 10.14 12.06 -3.35
CA PHE A 21 9.90 12.64 -2.03
C PHE A 21 11.22 13.05 -1.35
N GLY A 22 12.23 12.18 -1.36
CA GLY A 22 13.54 12.47 -0.78
C GLY A 22 14.30 13.61 -1.48
N LEU A 23 14.12 13.74 -2.81
CA LEU A 23 14.75 14.79 -3.61
C LEU A 23 13.98 16.11 -3.61
N ALA A 24 12.69 16.10 -3.31
CA ALA A 24 11.85 17.29 -3.36
C ALA A 24 12.39 18.40 -2.45
N GLN A 25 12.51 19.60 -3.02
CA GLN A 25 12.86 20.83 -2.31
C GLN A 25 11.68 21.81 -2.25
N ALA A 26 10.68 21.62 -3.11
CA ALA A 26 9.49 22.47 -3.20
C ALA A 26 8.22 21.72 -2.77
N LYS A 27 7.24 22.47 -2.24
CA LYS A 27 5.94 21.94 -1.79
C LYS A 27 5.21 21.13 -2.86
N SER A 28 5.26 21.59 -4.11
CA SER A 28 4.66 20.90 -5.27
C SER A 28 5.24 19.50 -5.49
N GLY A 29 6.55 19.32 -5.29
CA GLY A 29 7.22 18.01 -5.42
C GLY A 29 6.69 16.98 -4.43
N PHE A 30 6.40 17.40 -3.19
CA PHE A 30 5.80 16.53 -2.18
C PHE A 30 4.37 16.10 -2.55
N TYR A 31 3.55 17.01 -3.09
CA TYR A 31 2.19 16.65 -3.53
C TYR A 31 2.19 15.68 -4.71
N ILE A 32 3.08 15.90 -5.68
CA ILE A 32 3.23 15.01 -6.85
C ILE A 32 3.67 13.62 -6.39
N SER A 33 4.68 13.54 -5.52
CA SER A 33 5.13 12.27 -4.94
C SER A 33 3.97 11.56 -4.22
N ARG A 34 3.21 12.24 -3.36
CA ARG A 34 2.06 11.61 -2.68
C ARG A 34 0.98 11.12 -3.65
N GLY A 35 0.73 11.85 -4.74
CA GLY A 35 -0.15 11.40 -5.81
C GLY A 35 0.34 10.12 -6.48
N LEU A 36 1.63 10.04 -6.80
CA LEU A 36 2.25 8.84 -7.36
C LEU A 36 2.21 7.66 -6.38
N GLY A 37 2.48 7.90 -5.10
CA GLY A 37 2.34 6.89 -4.04
C GLY A 37 0.92 6.33 -3.94
N GLY A 38 -0.10 7.19 -4.08
CA GLY A 38 -1.50 6.76 -4.13
C GLY A 38 -1.80 5.86 -5.34
N ILE A 39 -1.30 6.23 -6.53
CA ILE A 39 -1.43 5.39 -7.74
C ILE A 39 -0.73 4.04 -7.53
N ALA A 40 0.46 4.04 -6.93
CA ALA A 40 1.18 2.81 -6.63
C ALA A 40 0.39 1.90 -5.68
N ALA A 41 -0.19 2.45 -4.61
CA ALA A 41 -1.02 1.70 -3.68
C ALA A 41 -2.26 1.10 -4.36
N ALA A 42 -2.91 1.87 -5.24
CA ALA A 42 -4.07 1.42 -6.02
C ALA A 42 -3.72 0.29 -7.00
N LEU A 43 -2.48 0.24 -7.49
CA LEU A 43 -2.00 -0.88 -8.32
C LEU A 43 -1.59 -2.08 -7.47
N LEU A 44 -0.90 -1.87 -6.35
CA LEU A 44 -0.31 -2.93 -5.54
C LEU A 44 -1.34 -3.73 -4.76
N MET A 45 -2.12 -3.07 -3.89
CA MET A 45 -2.99 -3.75 -2.92
C MET A 45 -4.01 -4.72 -3.56
N PRO A 46 -4.80 -4.32 -4.58
CA PRO A 46 -5.73 -5.24 -5.21
C PRO A 46 -5.01 -6.29 -6.06
N SER A 47 -3.85 -5.98 -6.64
CA SER A 47 -3.12 -6.95 -7.46
C SER A 47 -2.48 -8.04 -6.62
N VAL A 48 -1.92 -7.72 -5.45
CA VAL A 48 -1.32 -8.69 -4.51
C VAL A 48 -2.41 -9.61 -3.95
N THR A 49 -3.50 -9.06 -3.43
CA THR A 49 -4.60 -9.88 -2.88
C THR A 49 -5.19 -10.79 -3.96
N ALA A 50 -5.38 -10.28 -5.17
CA ALA A 50 -5.94 -11.09 -6.22
C ALA A 50 -4.92 -12.08 -6.84
N PHE A 51 -3.61 -11.79 -6.79
CA PHE A 51 -2.55 -12.74 -7.16
C PHE A 51 -2.50 -13.92 -6.19
N VAL A 52 -2.54 -13.65 -4.88
CA VAL A 52 -2.59 -14.70 -3.86
C VAL A 52 -3.87 -15.51 -4.01
N ALA A 53 -5.01 -14.85 -4.22
CA ALA A 53 -6.29 -15.53 -4.43
C ALA A 53 -6.28 -16.50 -5.62
N ASP A 54 -5.58 -16.14 -6.71
CA ASP A 54 -5.47 -16.98 -7.92
C ASP A 54 -4.48 -18.13 -7.76
N MET A 55 -3.46 -17.99 -6.90
CA MET A 55 -2.46 -19.04 -6.66
C MET A 55 -2.87 -20.06 -5.58
N THR A 56 -3.89 -19.74 -4.79
CA THR A 56 -4.34 -20.56 -3.66
C THR A 56 -5.65 -21.26 -3.94
N THR A 57 -5.82 -22.47 -3.41
CA THR A 57 -7.12 -23.15 -3.40
C THR A 57 -8.10 -22.48 -2.42
N ILE A 58 -9.40 -22.74 -2.54
CA ILE A 58 -10.42 -22.16 -1.62
C ILE A 58 -10.12 -22.52 -0.15
N SER A 59 -9.62 -23.73 0.09
CA SER A 59 -9.28 -24.20 1.44
C SER A 59 -8.03 -23.51 2.02
N GLU A 60 -7.04 -23.19 1.18
CA GLU A 60 -5.77 -22.59 1.63
C GLU A 60 -5.79 -21.05 1.60
N ARG A 61 -6.74 -20.44 0.88
CA ARG A 61 -6.84 -18.99 0.70
C ARG A 61 -6.86 -18.22 2.03
N PRO A 62 -7.61 -18.61 3.08
CA PRO A 62 -7.57 -17.90 4.37
C PRO A 62 -6.18 -17.91 5.01
N LYS A 63 -5.46 -19.03 4.93
CA LYS A 63 -4.10 -19.17 5.47
C LYS A 63 -3.12 -18.27 4.71
N ALA A 64 -3.21 -18.25 3.39
CA ALA A 64 -2.35 -17.41 2.56
C ALA A 64 -2.64 -15.91 2.74
N MET A 65 -3.92 -15.52 2.84
CA MET A 65 -4.30 -14.14 3.17
C MET A 65 -3.85 -13.76 4.58
N GLY A 66 -3.90 -14.69 5.53
CA GLY A 66 -3.36 -14.48 6.87
C GLY A 66 -1.85 -14.17 6.87
N LEU A 67 -1.07 -14.85 6.03
CA LEU A 67 0.36 -14.54 5.84
C LEU A 67 0.59 -13.16 5.22
N VAL A 68 -0.23 -12.76 4.23
CA VAL A 68 -0.19 -11.41 3.66
C VAL A 68 -0.47 -10.36 4.74
N SER A 69 -1.53 -10.54 5.52
CA SER A 69 -1.85 -9.63 6.63
C SER A 69 -0.75 -9.58 7.67
N ALA A 70 -0.14 -10.72 8.03
CA ALA A 70 0.99 -10.77 8.96
C ALA A 70 2.21 -10.00 8.42
N ALA A 71 2.50 -10.10 7.12
CA ALA A 71 3.57 -9.33 6.49
C ALA A 71 3.29 -7.82 6.51
N ILE A 72 2.04 -7.41 6.24
CA ILE A 72 1.61 -6.01 6.30
C ILE A 72 1.74 -5.48 7.73
N SER A 73 1.16 -6.16 8.72
CA SER A 73 1.23 -5.77 10.13
C SER A 73 2.67 -5.75 10.64
N GLY A 74 3.50 -6.73 10.26
CA GLY A 74 4.92 -6.75 10.60
C GLY A 74 5.65 -5.54 10.02
N GLY A 75 5.34 -5.15 8.77
CA GLY A 75 5.86 -3.92 8.16
C GLY A 75 5.44 -2.65 8.91
N PHE A 76 4.19 -2.56 9.37
CA PHE A 76 3.71 -1.43 10.17
C PHE A 76 4.37 -1.33 11.54
N ILE A 77 4.70 -2.46 12.18
CA ILE A 77 5.36 -2.47 13.49
C ILE A 77 6.85 -2.14 13.35
N ILE A 78 7.53 -2.77 12.40
CA ILE A 78 8.99 -2.64 12.24
C ILE A 78 9.35 -1.34 11.52
N GLY A 79 8.49 -0.88 10.60
CA GLY A 79 8.74 0.25 9.70
C GLY A 79 9.11 1.55 10.41
N PRO A 80 8.29 2.07 11.34
CA PRO A 80 8.60 3.31 12.06
C PRO A 80 9.88 3.21 12.89
N GLY A 81 10.14 2.07 13.54
CA GLY A 81 11.37 1.88 14.33
C GLY A 81 12.64 1.92 13.47
N VAL A 82 12.65 1.18 12.35
CA VAL A 82 13.77 1.18 11.40
C VAL A 82 13.89 2.55 10.71
N GLY A 83 12.77 3.15 10.33
CA GLY A 83 12.72 4.48 9.70
C GLY A 83 13.24 5.58 10.62
N GLY A 84 12.84 5.58 11.89
CA GLY A 84 13.33 6.51 12.91
C GLY A 84 14.83 6.39 13.12
N PHE A 85 15.37 5.16 13.17
CA PHE A 85 16.81 4.96 13.27
C PHE A 85 17.56 5.50 12.04
N ILE A 86 17.06 5.26 10.83
CA ILE A 86 17.67 5.80 9.60
C ILE A 86 17.56 7.33 9.56
N ALA A 87 16.54 7.92 10.18
CA ALA A 87 16.35 9.37 10.23
C ALA A 87 17.46 10.12 10.98
N TYR A 88 18.25 9.45 11.84
CA TYR A 88 19.44 10.06 12.46
C TYR A 88 20.51 10.47 11.43
N LEU A 89 20.56 9.81 10.27
CA LEU A 89 21.43 10.19 9.15
C LEU A 89 20.89 11.38 8.35
N GLY A 90 19.66 11.82 8.66
CA GLY A 90 18.97 12.94 8.05
C GLY A 90 17.49 12.60 7.81
N ILE A 91 16.62 13.61 7.95
CA ILE A 91 15.16 13.47 7.81
C ILE A 91 14.71 12.91 6.45
N ARG A 92 15.58 13.00 5.43
CA ARG A 92 15.31 12.50 4.07
C ARG A 92 15.77 11.06 3.84
N ALA A 93 16.69 10.55 4.66
CA ALA A 93 17.30 9.23 4.50
C ALA A 93 16.29 8.06 4.51
N PRO A 94 15.23 8.07 5.35
CA PRO A 94 14.24 6.99 5.36
C PRO A 94 13.50 6.83 4.02
N PHE A 95 13.25 7.94 3.30
CA PHE A 95 12.59 7.89 1.99
C PHE A 95 13.47 7.27 0.91
N PHE A 96 14.78 7.53 0.93
CA PHE A 96 15.73 6.86 0.05
C PHE A 96 15.84 5.37 0.36
N ALA A 97 15.84 4.99 1.65
CA ALA A 97 15.82 3.59 2.06
C ALA A 97 14.53 2.88 1.61
N ALA A 98 13.37 3.54 1.76
CA ALA A 98 12.09 3.03 1.28
C ALA A 98 12.08 2.87 -0.26
N ALA A 99 12.60 3.85 -1.00
CA ALA A 99 12.73 3.78 -2.45
C ALA A 99 13.61 2.59 -2.89
N PHE A 100 14.72 2.35 -2.19
CA PHE A 100 15.64 1.25 -2.45
C PHE A 100 15.00 -0.11 -2.13
N LEU A 101 14.34 -0.26 -0.97
CA LEU A 101 13.62 -1.48 -0.61
C LEU A 101 12.49 -1.80 -1.59
N ALA A 102 11.74 -0.78 -2.02
CA ALA A 102 10.70 -0.92 -3.04
C ALA A 102 11.28 -1.37 -4.39
N PHE A 103 12.45 -0.84 -4.77
CA PHE A 103 13.14 -1.26 -5.98
C PHE A 103 13.63 -2.70 -5.91
N ILE A 104 14.18 -3.15 -4.77
CA ILE A 104 14.51 -4.57 -4.54
C ILE A 104 13.25 -5.43 -4.70
N GLY A 105 12.14 -5.01 -4.10
CA GLY A 105 10.85 -5.70 -4.24
C GLY A 105 10.39 -5.79 -5.69
N PHE A 106 10.58 -4.74 -6.48
CA PHE A 106 10.32 -4.76 -7.93
C PHE A 106 11.17 -5.81 -8.64
N ILE A 107 12.48 -5.86 -8.39
CA ILE A 107 13.37 -6.86 -8.99
C ILE A 107 12.97 -8.28 -8.55
N LEU A 108 12.71 -8.50 -7.27
CA LEU A 108 12.24 -9.79 -6.75
C LEU A 108 10.91 -10.21 -7.38
N THR A 109 10.01 -9.26 -7.61
CA THR A 109 8.75 -9.54 -8.32
C THR A 109 9.02 -10.00 -9.75
N LEU A 110 10.00 -9.43 -10.44
CA LEU A 110 10.34 -9.84 -11.80
C LEU A 110 11.01 -11.21 -11.85
N THR A 111 11.90 -11.53 -10.91
CA THR A 111 12.72 -12.76 -10.93
C THR A 111 12.04 -13.95 -10.26
N VAL A 112 11.41 -13.74 -9.11
CA VAL A 112 10.86 -14.80 -8.25
C VAL A 112 9.40 -15.09 -8.57
N LEU A 113 8.59 -14.04 -8.81
CA LEU A 113 7.17 -14.21 -9.01
C LEU A 113 6.89 -14.85 -10.37
N LYS A 114 6.33 -16.06 -10.38
CA LYS A 114 5.85 -16.70 -11.62
C LYS A 114 4.43 -16.21 -11.92
N GLU A 115 4.15 -15.89 -13.18
CA GLU A 115 2.78 -15.56 -13.57
C GLU A 115 1.90 -16.80 -13.34
N PRO A 116 0.75 -16.68 -12.65
CA PRO A 116 -0.20 -17.79 -12.56
C PRO A 116 -0.63 -18.18 -13.98
N GLU A 117 -0.65 -19.49 -14.27
CA GLU A 117 -1.00 -19.99 -15.60
C GLU A 117 -2.33 -19.39 -16.06
N LYS A 118 -2.37 -18.97 -17.34
CA LYS A 118 -3.51 -18.31 -18.01
C LYS A 118 -4.88 -19.01 -17.88
N ARG A 119 -4.94 -20.21 -17.29
CA ARG A 119 -6.09 -21.12 -17.28
C ARG A 119 -7.31 -20.60 -16.51
N ILE A 120 -7.16 -19.64 -15.59
CA ILE A 120 -8.29 -19.03 -14.85
C ILE A 120 -8.79 -17.72 -15.51
N LEU A 121 -8.00 -17.09 -16.38
CA LEU A 121 -8.32 -15.77 -16.96
C LEU A 121 -9.40 -15.81 -18.06
N ALA A 122 -9.74 -16.99 -18.60
CA ALA A 122 -10.74 -17.13 -19.66
C ALA A 122 -12.16 -17.45 -19.15
N ALA A 123 -12.33 -17.82 -17.88
CA ALA A 123 -13.62 -18.33 -17.38
C ALA A 123 -14.55 -17.27 -16.78
N VAL A 124 -14.07 -16.03 -16.62
CA VAL A 124 -14.94 -14.91 -16.26
C VAL A 124 -14.72 -13.84 -17.31
N GLU A 125 -15.48 -13.93 -18.40
CA GLU A 125 -15.89 -12.71 -19.10
C GLU A 125 -16.32 -11.74 -18.01
N ALA A 126 -15.51 -10.70 -17.78
CA ALA A 126 -15.82 -9.67 -16.83
C ALA A 126 -17.09 -9.00 -17.35
N LYS A 127 -18.25 -9.50 -16.93
CA LYS A 127 -19.52 -8.82 -17.06
C LYS A 127 -19.21 -7.43 -16.52
N LYS A 128 -19.26 -6.41 -17.39
CA LYS A 128 -19.16 -5.01 -16.98
C LYS A 128 -20.35 -4.74 -16.09
N GLY A 129 -20.28 -5.17 -14.83
CA GLY A 129 -21.19 -4.71 -13.79
C GLY A 129 -21.01 -3.21 -13.76
N SER A 130 -22.10 -2.47 -13.97
CA SER A 130 -22.04 -1.02 -13.88
C SER A 130 -21.57 -0.68 -12.47
N PHE A 131 -20.53 0.15 -12.35
CA PHE A 131 -20.11 0.69 -11.05
C PHE A 131 -21.32 1.33 -10.31
N MET A 132 -22.27 1.86 -11.09
CA MET A 132 -23.52 2.41 -10.60
C MET A 132 -24.49 1.36 -10.04
N ASP A 133 -24.48 0.12 -10.54
CA ASP A 133 -25.34 -0.96 -10.04
C ASP A 133 -24.82 -1.51 -8.71
N ILE A 134 -23.50 -1.49 -8.50
CA ILE A 134 -22.87 -1.85 -7.22
C ILE A 134 -23.21 -0.79 -6.16
N LEU A 135 -23.15 0.51 -6.52
CA LEU A 135 -23.50 1.63 -5.63
C LEU A 135 -25.00 1.80 -5.38
N ARG A 136 -25.86 1.23 -6.22
CA ARG A 136 -27.32 1.22 -5.99
C ARG A 136 -27.76 0.12 -5.04
N ASN A 137 -26.92 -0.88 -4.78
CA ASN A 137 -27.27 -1.94 -3.84
C ASN A 137 -27.12 -1.42 -2.39
N PRO A 138 -28.22 -1.32 -1.61
CA PRO A 138 -28.18 -0.71 -0.28
C PRO A 138 -27.27 -1.45 0.71
N MET A 139 -27.04 -2.76 0.51
CA MET A 139 -26.11 -3.54 1.34
C MET A 139 -24.64 -3.23 1.02
N PHE A 140 -24.28 -3.07 -0.25
CA PHE A 140 -22.92 -2.70 -0.62
C PHE A 140 -22.62 -1.26 -0.23
N THR A 141 -23.57 -0.34 -0.44
CA THR A 141 -23.39 1.07 -0.09
C THR A 141 -23.27 1.27 1.42
N SER A 142 -24.04 0.53 2.24
CA SER A 142 -23.87 0.61 3.69
C SER A 142 -22.50 0.10 4.15
N LEU A 143 -22.04 -1.04 3.63
CA LEU A 143 -20.70 -1.57 3.92
C LEU A 143 -19.59 -0.63 3.46
N PHE A 144 -19.73 -0.06 2.26
CA PHE A 144 -18.79 0.92 1.74
C PHE A 144 -18.71 2.16 2.62
N VAL A 145 -19.85 2.72 3.03
CA VAL A 145 -19.91 3.90 3.91
C VAL A 145 -19.29 3.59 5.28
N ILE A 146 -19.56 2.42 5.85
CA ILE A 146 -18.96 2.00 7.13
C ILE A 146 -17.43 1.92 7.00
N ILE A 147 -16.92 1.20 6.01
CA ILE A 147 -15.47 1.05 5.80
C ILE A 147 -14.83 2.41 5.51
N LEU A 148 -15.48 3.26 4.73
CA LEU A 148 -15.01 4.60 4.41
C LEU A 148 -14.90 5.47 5.67
N ILE A 149 -15.94 5.53 6.49
CA ILE A 149 -15.95 6.30 7.74
C ILE A 149 -14.90 5.77 8.70
N SER A 150 -14.82 4.44 8.89
CA SER A 150 -13.84 3.82 9.78
C SER A 150 -12.40 4.09 9.31
N SER A 151 -12.12 3.93 8.02
CA SER A 151 -10.77 4.15 7.46
C SER A 151 -10.38 5.62 7.52
N PHE A 152 -11.32 6.51 7.19
CA PHE A 152 -11.07 7.95 7.24
C PHE A 152 -10.85 8.43 8.68
N GLY A 153 -11.65 7.94 9.63
CA GLY A 153 -11.48 8.24 11.05
C GLY A 153 -10.13 7.80 11.59
N LEU A 154 -9.69 6.58 11.24
CA LEU A 154 -8.37 6.07 11.63
C LEU A 154 -7.24 6.93 11.05
N GLN A 155 -7.31 7.28 9.76
CA GLN A 155 -6.29 8.11 9.12
C GLN A 155 -6.25 9.54 9.68
N ALA A 156 -7.41 10.12 9.99
CA ALA A 156 -7.48 11.42 10.64
C ALA A 156 -6.86 11.39 12.04
N PHE A 157 -7.12 10.31 12.79
CA PHE A 157 -6.51 10.10 14.10
C PHE A 157 -4.98 9.99 14.00
N GLU A 158 -4.45 9.14 13.11
CA GLU A 158 -3.00 8.99 12.89
C GLU A 158 -2.33 10.32 12.51
N SER A 159 -2.98 11.12 11.65
CA SER A 159 -2.44 12.42 11.22
C SER A 159 -2.41 13.47 12.34
N ILE A 160 -3.39 13.47 13.25
CA ILE A 160 -3.52 14.49 14.29
C ILE A 160 -2.76 14.09 15.56
N TYR A 161 -2.64 12.80 15.84
CA TYR A 161 -2.07 12.27 17.08
C TYR A 161 -0.66 12.83 17.36
N SER A 162 0.23 12.84 16.37
CA SER A 162 1.59 13.37 16.56
C SER A 162 1.60 14.85 16.98
N ILE A 163 0.76 15.69 16.37
CA ILE A 163 0.65 17.12 16.72
C ILE A 163 0.06 17.29 18.12
N MET A 164 -0.99 16.53 18.43
CA MET A 164 -1.65 16.56 19.74
C MET A 164 -0.71 16.11 20.86
N ALA A 165 0.09 15.08 20.62
CA ALA A 165 1.09 14.57 21.55
C ALA A 165 2.14 15.65 21.90
N THR A 166 2.66 16.34 20.89
CA THR A 166 3.61 17.45 21.09
C THR A 166 3.00 18.62 21.85
N ILE A 167 1.79 19.07 21.49
CA ILE A 167 1.17 20.27 22.08
C ILE A 167 0.71 20.02 23.53
N ASN A 168 0.07 18.88 23.79
CA ASN A 168 -0.58 18.63 25.09
C ASN A 168 0.34 17.96 26.11
N PHE A 169 1.26 17.10 25.67
CA PHE A 169 2.13 16.33 26.55
C PHE A 169 3.60 16.77 26.50
N GLY A 170 3.95 17.68 25.58
CA GLY A 170 5.31 18.21 25.45
C GLY A 170 6.33 17.20 24.92
N PHE A 171 5.87 16.08 24.35
CA PHE A 171 6.77 15.06 23.79
C PHE A 171 7.63 15.65 22.67
N THR A 172 8.92 15.32 22.72
CA THR A 172 9.85 15.66 21.65
C THR A 172 9.70 14.67 20.48
N THR A 173 10.17 15.06 19.29
CA THR A 173 10.04 14.25 18.06
C THR A 173 10.73 12.88 18.14
N SER A 174 11.53 12.64 19.17
CA SER A 174 12.17 11.36 19.50
C SER A 174 11.36 10.45 20.44
N GLU A 175 10.31 10.97 21.07
CA GLU A 175 9.47 10.27 22.07
C GLU A 175 8.09 9.86 21.51
N ILE A 176 7.79 10.27 20.27
CA ILE A 176 6.55 10.02 19.52
C ILE A 176 6.85 9.03 18.40
#